data_AF-A0A2D8RZG2-F1
#
_entry.id   AF-A0A2D8RZG2-F1
#
_cell.length_a   1.000
_cell.length_b   1.000
_cell.length_c   1.000
_cell.angle_alpha   90.00
_cell.angle_beta   90.00
_cell.angle_gamma   90.00
#
_symmetry.space_group_name_H-M   'P 1'
#
loop_
_entity.id
_entity.type
_entity.pdbx_description
1 polymer ?
#
loop_
_entity_poly.entity_id
_entity_poly.type
_entity_poly.pdbx_seq_one_letter_code
_entity_poly.pdbx_strand_id
1 'polypeptide(L)'
;MEEAGFLIDLALTLRGLARGEGEEGRTALAWALVNRRGAERKPDREFLLALAALCRALCGAEQDPTGGATHFHLHTENPDWATRETPRALAGGHLFYAPREAGHHG
;
A
#
# COMPACT_ATOMS: atom_id res chain seq x y z
N MET A 1 -13.68 6.17 11.13
CA MET A 1 -14.61 6.13 9.97
C MET A 1 -14.69 7.47 9.26
N GLU A 2 -14.77 8.59 9.97
CA GLU A 2 -14.87 9.95 9.38
C GLU A 2 -13.65 10.35 8.52
N GLU A 3 -12.42 10.06 9.00
CA GLU A 3 -11.17 10.36 8.27
C GLU A 3 -11.00 9.56 6.97
N ALA A 4 -11.52 8.33 6.94
CA ALA A 4 -11.49 7.49 5.74
C ALA A 4 -12.46 7.99 4.67
N GLY A 5 -13.63 8.52 5.06
CA GLY A 5 -14.60 9.10 4.14
C GLY A 5 -14.03 10.31 3.40
N PHE A 6 -13.40 11.23 4.14
CA PHE A 6 -12.78 12.42 3.56
C PHE A 6 -11.75 12.11 2.47
N LEU A 7 -10.83 11.16 2.72
CA LEU A 7 -9.81 10.80 1.73
C LEU A 7 -10.40 10.13 0.49
N ILE A 8 -11.46 9.33 0.67
CA ILE A 8 -12.18 8.73 -0.45
C ILE A 8 -12.82 9.83 -1.31
N ASP A 9 -13.48 10.81 -0.72
CA ASP A 9 -14.10 11.92 -1.44
C ASP A 9 -13.06 12.75 -2.22
N LEU A 10 -11.92 13.01 -1.60
CA LEU A 10 -10.80 13.71 -2.24
C LEU A 10 -10.24 12.92 -3.43
N ALA A 11 -10.06 11.61 -3.25
CA ALA A 11 -9.57 10.71 -4.31
C ALA A 11 -10.56 10.60 -5.47
N LEU A 12 -11.86 10.51 -5.19
CA LEU A 12 -12.92 10.48 -6.20
C LEU A 12 -12.97 11.80 -6.99
N THR A 13 -12.83 12.93 -6.30
CA THR A 13 -12.75 14.26 -6.92
C THR A 13 -11.54 14.35 -7.85
N LEU A 14 -10.35 13.98 -7.36
CA LEU A 14 -9.12 13.97 -8.16
C LEU A 14 -9.25 13.06 -9.38
N ARG A 15 -9.80 11.84 -9.23
CA ARG A 15 -10.05 10.90 -10.34
C ARG A 15 -10.94 11.50 -11.43
N GLY A 16 -11.93 12.30 -11.05
CA GLY A 16 -12.80 13.01 -12.01
C GLY A 16 -12.05 14.12 -12.75
N LEU A 17 -11.29 14.93 -12.01
CA LEU A 17 -10.57 16.09 -12.55
C LEU A 17 -9.37 15.70 -13.42
N ALA A 18 -8.65 14.65 -13.06
CA ALA A 18 -7.40 14.26 -13.71
C ALA A 18 -7.59 13.28 -14.89
N ARG A 19 -8.81 13.19 -15.46
CA ARG A 19 -9.06 12.34 -16.64
C ARG A 19 -8.34 12.92 -17.85
N GLY A 20 -7.48 12.12 -18.47
CA GLY A 20 -6.68 12.55 -19.63
C GLY A 20 -5.41 13.33 -19.27
N GLU A 21 -5.17 13.59 -17.99
CA GLU A 21 -3.95 14.25 -17.52
C GLU A 21 -2.77 13.27 -17.42
N GLY A 22 -1.57 13.77 -17.72
CA GLY A 22 -0.30 13.13 -17.35
C GLY A 22 -0.01 13.25 -15.85
N GLU A 23 1.12 12.68 -15.41
CA GLU A 23 1.52 12.69 -13.98
C GLU A 23 1.67 14.10 -13.41
N GLU A 24 2.20 15.03 -14.20
CA GLU A 24 2.36 16.43 -13.80
C GLU A 24 1.02 17.11 -13.54
N GLY A 25 0.07 17.00 -14.47
CA GLY A 25 -1.28 17.57 -14.34
C GLY A 25 -2.05 16.96 -13.16
N ARG A 26 -1.97 15.64 -12.98
CA ARG A 26 -2.58 14.95 -11.82
C ARG A 26 -2.00 15.44 -10.50
N THR A 27 -0.67 15.58 -10.43
CA THR A 27 0.04 16.11 -9.25
C THR A 27 -0.40 17.53 -8.94
N ALA A 28 -0.47 18.41 -9.95
CA ALA A 28 -0.90 19.80 -9.77
C ALA A 28 -2.34 19.88 -9.23
N LEU A 29 -3.26 19.10 -9.80
CA LEU A 29 -4.66 19.01 -9.33
C LEU A 29 -4.76 18.48 -7.89
N ALA A 30 -3.94 17.49 -7.54
CA ALA A 30 -3.88 16.97 -6.17
C ALA A 30 -3.45 18.06 -5.19
N TRP A 31 -2.40 18.83 -5.50
CA TRP A 31 -1.96 19.97 -4.69
C TRP A 31 -3.03 21.05 -4.57
N ALA A 32 -3.75 21.37 -5.65
CA ALA A 32 -4.83 22.35 -5.61
C ALA A 32 -5.97 21.93 -4.65
N LEU A 33 -6.34 20.65 -4.63
CA LEU A 33 -7.32 20.11 -3.69
C LEU A 33 -6.80 20.11 -2.24
N VAL A 34 -5.54 19.74 -2.06
CA VAL A 34 -4.83 19.78 -0.76
C VAL A 34 -4.82 21.20 -0.18
N ASN A 35 -4.58 22.21 -1.01
CA ASN A 35 -4.55 23.61 -0.57
C ASN A 35 -5.97 24.17 -0.30
N ARG A 36 -6.99 23.64 -0.97
CA ARG A 36 -8.39 24.10 -0.85
C ARG A 36 -9.06 23.66 0.45
N ARG A 37 -8.65 22.52 1.02
CA ARG A 37 -9.38 21.81 2.11
C ARG A 37 -9.43 22.52 3.48
N GLY A 38 -9.05 23.80 3.58
CA GLY A 38 -9.14 24.57 4.83
C GLY A 38 -8.40 23.92 6.01
N ALA A 39 -8.89 24.18 7.23
CA ALA A 39 -8.31 23.71 8.49
C ALA A 39 -8.93 22.39 9.00
N GLU A 40 -9.39 21.52 8.09
CA GLU A 40 -9.93 20.20 8.46
C GLU A 40 -8.87 19.34 9.16
N ARG A 41 -9.32 18.43 10.04
CA ARG A 41 -8.43 17.52 10.76
C ARG A 41 -7.69 16.65 9.76
N LYS A 42 -6.39 16.88 9.62
CA LYS A 42 -5.53 16.16 8.69
C LYS A 42 -5.32 14.74 9.22
N PRO A 43 -5.43 13.71 8.37
CA PRO A 43 -4.91 12.40 8.72
C PRO A 43 -3.42 12.53 9.06
N ASP A 44 -2.96 11.75 10.03
CA ASP A 44 -1.55 11.80 10.43
C ASP A 44 -0.63 11.26 9.33
N ARG A 45 0.66 11.54 9.48
CA ARG A 45 1.69 11.20 8.49
C ARG A 45 1.80 9.69 8.28
N GLU A 46 1.74 8.89 9.33
CA GLU A 46 1.98 7.45 9.26
C GLU A 46 0.81 6.75 8.57
N PHE A 47 -0.41 7.19 8.85
CA PHE A 47 -1.59 6.74 8.12
C PHE A 47 -1.51 7.08 6.62
N LEU A 48 -1.10 8.30 6.25
CA LEU A 48 -0.96 8.70 4.85
C LEU A 48 0.13 7.89 4.12
N LEU A 49 1.23 7.58 4.80
CA LEU A 49 2.28 6.73 4.24
C LEU A 49 1.82 5.28 4.04
N ALA A 50 1.10 4.72 5.00
CA ALA A 50 0.51 3.38 4.88
C ALA A 50 -0.49 3.31 3.71
N LEU A 51 -1.38 4.29 3.61
CA LEU A 51 -2.33 4.38 2.49
C LEU A 51 -1.62 4.53 1.15
N ALA A 52 -0.60 5.38 1.07
CA ALA A 52 0.17 5.55 -0.17
C ALA A 52 0.88 4.26 -0.59
N ALA A 53 1.46 3.51 0.35
CA ALA A 53 2.09 2.21 0.07
C ALA A 53 1.07 1.19 -0.45
N LEU A 54 -0.10 1.09 0.18
CA LEU A 54 -1.20 0.23 -0.27
C LEU A 54 -1.67 0.61 -1.68
N CYS A 55 -1.86 1.91 -1.96
CA CYS A 55 -2.28 2.37 -3.27
C CYS A 55 -1.25 2.01 -4.36
N ARG A 56 0.05 2.16 -4.10
CA ARG A 56 1.12 1.79 -5.05
C ARG A 56 1.16 0.29 -5.32
N ALA A 57 0.97 -0.53 -4.29
CA ALA A 57 0.86 -1.99 -4.45
C ALA A 57 -0.38 -2.37 -5.27
N LEU A 58 -1.55 -1.81 -4.94
CA LEU A 58 -2.82 -2.12 -5.61
C LEU A 58 -2.85 -1.70 -7.08
N CYS A 59 -2.21 -0.59 -7.45
CA CYS A 59 -2.14 -0.14 -8.85
C CYS A 59 -0.99 -0.76 -9.64
N GLY A 60 -0.16 -1.62 -9.02
CA GLY A 60 0.99 -2.23 -9.66
C GLY A 60 2.08 -1.23 -10.04
N ALA A 61 2.17 -0.09 -9.34
CA ALA A 61 3.21 0.91 -9.58
C ALA A 61 4.61 0.42 -9.13
N GLU A 62 4.65 -0.58 -8.25
CA GLU A 62 5.86 -1.23 -7.78
C GLU A 62 5.72 -2.76 -7.95
N GLN A 63 6.82 -3.44 -8.29
CA GLN A 63 6.85 -4.91 -8.30
C GLN A 63 6.73 -5.41 -6.86
N ASP A 64 5.97 -6.49 -6.64
CA ASP A 64 5.81 -7.09 -5.31
C ASP A 64 7.17 -7.62 -4.79
N PRO A 65 7.79 -6.97 -3.79
CA PRO A 65 9.10 -7.39 -3.29
C PRO A 65 9.01 -8.64 -2.41
N THR A 66 7.80 -9.09 -2.06
CA THR A 66 7.57 -10.23 -1.17
C THR A 66 7.38 -11.55 -1.93
N GLY A 67 7.14 -11.48 -3.24
CA GLY A 67 6.92 -12.66 -4.09
C GLY A 67 5.63 -13.42 -3.75
N GLY A 68 4.53 -12.69 -3.52
CA GLY A 68 3.22 -13.23 -3.20
C GLY A 68 3.06 -13.65 -1.74
N ALA A 69 3.77 -13.02 -0.81
CA ALA A 69 3.69 -13.38 0.59
C ALA A 69 2.33 -13.02 1.21
N THR A 70 1.85 -13.88 2.10
CA THR A 70 0.61 -13.66 2.86
C THR A 70 0.82 -13.72 4.36
N HIS A 71 1.99 -14.18 4.80
CA HIS A 71 2.37 -14.29 6.21
C HIS A 71 3.75 -13.66 6.43
N PHE A 72 3.97 -13.09 7.61
CA PHE A 72 5.24 -12.49 7.99
C PHE A 72 5.42 -12.47 9.50
N HIS A 73 6.67 -12.37 9.95
CA HIS A 73 7.01 -12.10 11.35
C HIS A 73 8.30 -11.28 11.43
N LEU A 74 8.59 -10.66 12.59
CA LEU A 74 9.87 -9.98 12.79
C LEU A 74 11.02 -10.98 12.65
N HIS A 75 12.09 -10.61 11.96
CA HIS A 75 13.23 -11.51 11.76
C HIS A 75 13.97 -11.86 13.06
N THR A 76 13.65 -11.17 14.16
CA THR A 76 14.15 -11.43 15.52
C THR A 76 13.29 -12.43 16.29
N GLU A 77 12.13 -12.80 15.77
CA GLU A 77 11.21 -13.76 16.36
C GLU A 77 11.23 -15.07 15.58
N ASN A 78 10.89 -16.18 16.23
CA ASN A 78 10.81 -17.48 15.59
C ASN A 78 9.51 -18.20 16.01
N PRO A 79 8.36 -17.85 15.41
CA PRO A 79 7.10 -18.48 15.74
C PRO A 79 7.01 -19.91 15.19
N ASP A 80 6.29 -20.80 15.90
CA ASP A 80 6.23 -22.23 15.56
C ASP A 80 5.81 -22.50 14.11
N TRP A 81 4.87 -21.71 13.57
CA TRP A 81 4.38 -21.84 12.20
C TRP A 81 5.46 -21.61 11.14
N ALA A 82 6.49 -20.81 11.44
CA ALA A 82 7.56 -20.46 10.51
C ALA A 82 8.67 -21.52 10.48
N THR A 83 8.77 -22.39 11.48
CA THR A 83 9.85 -23.37 11.65
C THR A 83 10.05 -24.31 10.45
N ARG A 84 8.97 -24.58 9.70
CA ARG A 84 8.97 -25.49 8.54
C ARG A 84 8.77 -24.77 7.21
N GLU A 85 8.63 -23.46 7.23
CA GLU A 85 8.42 -22.66 6.04
C GLU A 85 9.75 -22.03 5.58
N THR A 86 9.89 -21.83 4.27
CA THR A 86 11.06 -21.12 3.72
C THR A 86 10.65 -19.69 3.40
N PRO A 87 11.28 -18.67 4.03
CA PRO A 87 10.95 -17.29 3.73
C PRO A 87 11.29 -16.97 2.27
N ARG A 88 10.38 -16.24 1.62
CA ARG A 88 10.54 -15.75 0.24
C ARG A 88 11.31 -14.45 0.18
N ALA A 89 11.20 -13.62 1.22
CA ALA A 89 11.87 -12.33 1.29
C ALA A 89 12.18 -11.93 2.73
N LEU A 90 13.22 -11.10 2.88
CA LEU A 90 13.51 -10.32 4.08
C LEU A 90 13.47 -8.86 3.67
N ALA A 91 12.52 -8.09 4.22
CA ALA A 91 12.39 -6.66 3.93
C ALA A 91 12.09 -5.87 5.20
N GLY A 92 12.85 -4.79 5.40
CA GLY A 92 12.86 -4.08 6.68
C GLY A 92 13.16 -5.03 7.84
N GLY A 93 12.30 -5.02 8.85
CA GLY A 93 12.41 -5.89 10.03
C GLY A 93 11.75 -7.28 9.91
N HIS A 94 11.22 -7.67 8.74
CA HIS A 94 10.32 -8.82 8.63
C HIS A 94 10.78 -9.88 7.63
N LEU A 95 10.57 -11.14 7.98
CA LEU A 95 10.61 -12.28 7.07
C LEU A 95 9.21 -12.54 6.50
N PHE A 96 9.12 -12.79 5.20
CA PHE A 96 7.86 -12.95 4.46
C PHE A 96 7.75 -14.34 3.85
N TYR A 97 6.54 -14.92 3.87
CA TYR A 97 6.25 -16.29 3.43
C TYR A 97 5.06 -16.30 2.48
N ALA A 98 5.24 -16.96 1.33
CA ALA A 98 4.17 -17.21 0.37
C ALA A 98 3.67 -18.65 0.49
N PRO A 99 2.38 -18.91 0.22
CA PRO A 99 1.86 -20.26 0.12
C PRO A 99 2.71 -21.11 -0.84
N ARG A 100 2.88 -22.39 -0.54
CA ARG A 100 3.49 -23.32 -1.48
C ARG A 100 2.64 -23.33 -2.75
N GLU A 101 3.24 -23.08 -3.90
CA GLU A 101 2.57 -23.29 -5.18
C GLU A 101 2.08 -24.74 -5.18
N ALA A 102 0.79 -24.95 -5.46
CA ALA A 102 0.23 -26.28 -5.58
C ALA A 102 0.97 -27.01 -6.70
N GLY A 103 1.95 -27.83 -6.31
CA GLY A 103 2.80 -28.55 -7.24
C GLY A 103 1.96 -29.43 -8.14
N HIS A 104 2.11 -29.21 -9.44
CA HIS A 104 1.72 -30.11 -10.52
C HIS A 104 2.29 -31.51 -10.21
N HIS A 105 1.43 -32.41 -9.75
CA HIS A 105 1.77 -33.83 -9.68
C HIS A 105 1.75 -34.36 -11.12
N GLY A 106 2.94 -34.51 -11.71
CA GLY A 106 3.15 -35.34 -12.88
C GLY A 106 3.09 -36.82 -12.54
#